data_AF-A0A140E7J9-F1
#
_entry.id   AF-A0A140E7J9-F1
#
_cell.length_a   1.000
_cell.length_b   1.000
_cell.length_c   1.000
_cell.angle_alpha   90.00
_cell.angle_beta   90.00
_cell.angle_gamma   90.00
#
_symmetry.space_group_name_H-M   'P 1'
#
loop_
_entity.id
_entity.type
_entity.pdbx_description
1 polymer ?
#
loop_
_entity_poly.entity_id
_entity_poly.type
_entity_poly.pdbx_seq_one_letter_code
_entity_poly.pdbx_strand_id
1 'polypeptide(L)'
;MQPRCASRFSALISVLYLQEHHPAGWSFLHFLEDMTMKIIERPGITAMQTEASTIRYLNQYHCPYCQTEWEDVWDCGCNDRCPDCNKEIEPYESALIEGESAETESPVDSPSLANAAANGVNRRFVVSYEIDYVHRVSVGITADSPESAQQIAEQAFNDAAIWDDTAAMPLLSDEYHEAEGESLVWESVAVAQLPEPDYSVRQLKQEHAAMQVCRGLVEAYQQGETRGGSIDWEDLDQLIPLAFLALGKPVLEIQS
;
A
#
# COMPACT_ATOMS: atom_id res chain seq x y z
N MET A 1 1.63 32.77 -2.94
CA MET A 1 0.74 31.98 -3.81
C MET A 1 1.28 30.56 -3.79
N GLN A 2 0.77 29.72 -2.90
CA GLN A 2 1.14 28.32 -2.83
C GLN A 2 0.39 27.55 -3.93
N PRO A 3 1.03 26.57 -4.60
CA PRO A 3 0.34 25.69 -5.52
C PRO A 3 -0.62 24.81 -4.69
N ARG A 4 -1.91 24.85 -5.04
CA ARG A 4 -2.91 23.91 -4.52
C ARG A 4 -2.69 22.58 -5.23
N CYS A 5 -2.24 21.56 -4.53
CA CYS A 5 -2.21 20.20 -5.06
C CYS A 5 -3.66 19.67 -5.11
N ALA A 6 -4.04 19.09 -6.24
CA ALA A 6 -5.40 18.67 -6.56
C ALA A 6 -5.93 17.67 -5.52
N SER A 7 -7.14 17.95 -5.03
CA SER A 7 -7.79 17.25 -3.94
C SER A 7 -8.67 16.09 -4.43
N ARG A 8 -8.83 15.08 -3.58
CA ARG A 8 -9.79 13.95 -3.61
C ARG A 8 -9.24 12.65 -4.18
N PHE A 9 -8.40 11.98 -3.40
CA PHE A 9 -8.23 10.54 -3.50
C PHE A 9 -9.33 9.82 -2.68
N SER A 10 -10.35 9.36 -3.39
CA SER A 10 -11.15 8.20 -2.97
C SER A 10 -11.12 7.20 -4.12
N ALA A 11 -9.92 6.74 -4.49
CA ALA A 11 -9.81 5.52 -5.25
C ALA A 11 -10.30 4.41 -4.31
N LEU A 12 -11.47 3.85 -4.62
CA LEU A 12 -11.77 2.48 -4.24
C LEU A 12 -10.55 1.67 -4.67
N ILE A 13 -9.73 1.27 -3.71
CA ILE A 13 -8.86 0.12 -3.89
C ILE A 13 -9.84 -1.03 -4.09
N SER A 14 -10.24 -1.27 -5.32
CA SER A 14 -10.82 -2.54 -5.70
C SER A 14 -9.69 -3.55 -5.56
N VAL A 15 -9.45 -4.04 -4.34
CA VAL A 15 -8.89 -5.37 -4.12
C VAL A 15 -9.97 -6.38 -4.55
N LEU A 16 -10.35 -6.31 -5.81
CA LEU A 16 -11.01 -7.39 -6.53
C LEU A 16 -9.91 -8.13 -7.30
N TYR A 17 -8.86 -8.56 -6.58
CA TYR A 17 -8.14 -9.74 -7.00
C TYR A 17 -9.08 -10.92 -6.77
N LEU A 18 -9.90 -11.18 -7.78
CA LEU A 18 -10.55 -12.47 -7.97
C LEU A 18 -9.51 -13.54 -7.66
N GLN A 19 -9.84 -14.39 -6.69
CA GLN A 19 -9.15 -15.65 -6.49
C GLN A 19 -9.25 -16.47 -7.78
N GLU A 20 -8.29 -16.31 -8.65
CA GLU A 20 -7.85 -17.38 -9.53
C GLU A 20 -6.49 -17.86 -9.01
N HIS A 21 -6.52 -19.09 -8.49
CA HIS A 21 -5.41 -19.94 -8.08
C HIS A 21 -4.01 -19.30 -8.01
N HIS A 22 -3.52 -19.07 -6.79
CA HIS A 22 -2.08 -19.08 -6.54
C HIS A 22 -1.50 -20.42 -7.00
N PRO A 23 -0.53 -20.46 -7.94
CA PRO A 23 0.33 -21.61 -8.06
C PRO A 23 1.49 -21.42 -7.07
N ALA A 24 1.51 -22.24 -6.04
CA ALA A 24 2.76 -22.61 -5.39
C ALA A 24 3.73 -23.10 -6.47
N GLY A 25 4.95 -22.55 -6.54
CA GLY A 25 5.93 -23.02 -7.50
C GLY A 25 7.14 -22.12 -7.66
N TRP A 26 7.97 -22.03 -6.63
CA TRP A 26 9.38 -21.71 -6.85
C TRP A 26 9.99 -22.78 -7.76
N SER A 27 10.53 -22.39 -8.92
CA SER A 27 11.61 -23.14 -9.57
C SER A 27 12.58 -22.21 -10.26
N PHE A 28 13.81 -22.30 -9.77
CA PHE A 28 15.06 -21.82 -10.32
C PHE A 28 15.31 -22.40 -11.74
N LEU A 29 15.95 -21.59 -12.61
CA LEU A 29 16.68 -21.92 -13.84
C LEU A 29 15.94 -22.44 -15.10
N HIS A 30 15.90 -21.59 -16.13
CA HIS A 30 16.52 -21.83 -17.46
C HIS A 30 16.60 -20.48 -18.20
N PHE A 31 17.76 -19.82 -18.22
CA PHE A 31 18.81 -19.94 -19.25
C PHE A 31 18.40 -19.36 -20.61
N LEU A 32 18.90 -18.14 -20.86
CA LEU A 32 19.37 -17.52 -22.11
C LEU A 32 18.71 -17.97 -23.42
N GLU A 33 18.12 -17.00 -24.14
CA GLU A 33 18.49 -16.74 -25.54
C GLU A 33 17.92 -15.41 -26.05
N ASP A 34 18.86 -14.54 -26.44
CA ASP A 34 18.82 -13.62 -27.58
C ASP A 34 17.82 -12.44 -27.59
N MET A 35 18.30 -11.27 -27.16
CA MET A 35 18.07 -10.05 -27.95
C MET A 35 19.20 -9.03 -27.71
N THR A 36 20.05 -8.92 -28.72
CA THR A 36 21.05 -7.88 -28.87
C THR A 36 20.38 -6.52 -29.08
N MET A 37 20.57 -5.58 -28.16
CA MET A 37 20.27 -4.16 -28.39
C MET A 37 21.50 -3.30 -28.07
N LYS A 38 21.87 -2.50 -29.05
CA LYS A 38 23.11 -1.74 -29.17
C LYS A 38 23.17 -0.63 -28.12
N ILE A 39 24.24 -0.61 -27.35
CA ILE A 39 24.65 0.50 -26.51
C ILE A 39 24.97 1.71 -27.40
N ILE A 40 24.29 2.83 -27.19
CA ILE A 40 24.69 4.14 -27.69
C ILE A 40 25.30 4.89 -26.50
N GLU A 41 26.63 4.94 -26.45
CA GLU A 41 27.36 5.74 -25.48
C GLU A 41 27.13 7.24 -25.74
N ARG A 42 26.76 8.00 -24.70
CA ARG A 42 26.89 9.47 -24.70
C ARG A 42 28.00 9.88 -23.72
N PRO A 43 28.96 10.72 -24.14
CA PRO A 43 30.11 11.07 -23.32
C PRO A 43 29.78 12.18 -22.32
N GLY A 44 30.20 11.95 -21.07
CA GLY A 44 30.79 12.95 -20.17
C GLY A 44 29.92 14.11 -19.70
N ILE A 45 29.29 13.95 -18.53
CA ILE A 45 28.99 15.08 -17.64
C ILE A 45 29.83 14.90 -16.39
N THR A 46 30.82 15.79 -16.26
CA THR A 46 31.70 15.96 -15.12
C THR A 46 30.89 16.16 -13.85
N ALA A 47 31.06 15.27 -12.86
CA ALA A 47 30.47 15.40 -11.54
C ALA A 47 31.09 16.60 -10.79
N MET A 48 30.39 17.74 -10.81
CA MET A 48 30.55 18.74 -9.76
C MET A 48 29.76 18.27 -8.54
N GLN A 49 30.47 17.82 -7.52
CA GLN A 49 29.92 17.60 -6.19
C GLN A 49 29.38 18.94 -5.69
N THR A 50 28.06 19.08 -5.72
CA THR A 50 27.35 20.13 -5.00
C THR A 50 26.81 19.46 -3.74
N GLU A 51 27.31 19.88 -2.58
CA GLU A 51 26.75 19.48 -1.28
C GLU A 51 25.30 19.97 -1.22
N ALA A 52 24.36 19.10 -1.57
CA ALA A 52 22.94 19.37 -1.45
C ALA A 52 22.57 19.23 0.03
N SER A 53 22.54 20.34 0.77
CA SER A 53 21.84 20.36 2.06
C SER A 53 20.39 19.97 1.79
N THR A 54 20.00 18.76 2.15
CA THR A 54 18.63 18.28 1.92
C THR A 54 17.76 18.93 2.99
N ILE A 55 17.06 20.00 2.62
CA ILE A 55 16.09 20.65 3.50
C ILE A 55 15.02 19.61 3.84
N ARG A 56 14.76 19.39 5.13
CA ARG A 56 13.68 18.52 5.63
C ARG A 56 12.70 19.33 6.48
N TYR A 57 11.44 18.92 6.50
CA TYR A 57 10.34 19.50 7.25
C TYR A 57 9.79 18.47 8.21
N LEU A 58 9.59 18.84 9.49
CA LEU A 58 8.75 18.11 10.43
C LEU A 58 7.31 18.59 10.24
N ASN A 59 6.49 17.76 9.63
CA ASN A 59 5.08 18.01 9.41
C ASN A 59 4.27 17.49 10.60
N GLN A 60 3.33 18.28 11.09
CA GLN A 60 2.43 17.94 12.19
C GLN A 60 1.00 17.85 11.66
N TYR A 61 0.31 16.76 11.98
CA TYR A 61 -1.01 16.44 11.46
C TYR A 61 -2.02 16.23 12.59
N HIS A 62 -3.27 16.65 12.37
CA HIS A 62 -4.42 16.39 13.26
C HIS A 62 -5.61 15.96 12.43
N CYS A 63 -6.13 14.77 12.70
CA CYS A 63 -7.29 14.25 11.99
C CYS A 63 -8.60 14.76 12.64
N PRO A 64 -9.42 15.58 11.94
CA PRO A 64 -10.67 16.10 12.50
C PRO A 64 -11.76 15.02 12.61
N TYR A 65 -11.58 13.85 11.99
CA TYR A 65 -12.57 12.78 11.95
C TYR A 65 -12.45 11.83 13.15
N CYS A 66 -11.24 11.43 13.51
CA CYS A 66 -10.98 10.49 14.61
C CYS A 66 -10.11 11.06 15.74
N GLN A 67 -9.67 12.33 15.62
CA GLN A 67 -8.90 13.08 16.62
C GLN A 67 -7.46 12.60 16.83
N THR A 68 -6.95 11.75 15.95
CA THR A 68 -5.56 11.27 15.96
C THR A 68 -4.58 12.37 15.54
N GLU A 69 -3.49 12.51 16.29
CA GLU A 69 -2.37 13.41 16.00
C GLU A 69 -1.12 12.60 15.70
N TRP A 70 -0.32 13.05 14.73
CA TRP A 70 0.97 12.45 14.42
C TRP A 70 1.89 13.46 13.75
N GLU A 71 3.17 13.11 13.64
CA GLU A 71 4.19 13.90 12.97
C GLU A 71 5.02 13.03 12.04
N ASP A 72 5.54 13.62 10.96
CA ASP A 72 6.40 12.92 10.01
C ASP A 72 7.41 13.85 9.33
N VAL A 73 8.54 13.31 8.87
CA VAL A 73 9.65 14.07 8.31
C VAL A 73 9.74 13.85 6.81
N TRP A 74 9.52 14.93 6.05
CA TRP A 74 9.53 14.91 4.59
C TRP A 74 10.43 16.01 4.03
N ASP A 75 10.79 15.93 2.75
CA ASP A 75 11.47 17.03 2.03
C ASP A 75 10.51 18.19 1.68
N CYS A 76 9.20 18.02 1.94
CA CYS A 76 8.13 18.95 1.62
C CYS A 76 7.02 18.96 2.69
N GLY A 77 6.18 20.00 2.71
CA GLY A 77 4.93 20.04 3.49
C GLY A 77 3.84 19.20 2.84
N CYS A 78 4.03 17.88 2.81
CA CYS A 78 3.20 16.95 2.06
C CYS A 78 1.96 16.53 2.89
N ASN A 79 0.82 16.29 2.23
CA ASN A 79 -0.36 15.69 2.87
C ASN A 79 -0.05 14.26 3.29
N ASP A 80 -0.70 13.78 4.36
CA ASP A 80 -0.53 12.41 4.84
C ASP A 80 -1.88 11.74 5.13
N ARG A 81 -1.86 10.41 5.26
CA ARG A 81 -3.02 9.59 5.59
C ARG A 81 -3.06 9.35 7.09
N CYS A 82 -4.18 9.68 7.72
CA CYS A 82 -4.36 9.42 9.15
C CYS A 82 -4.17 7.92 9.45
N PRO A 83 -3.29 7.53 10.40
CA PRO A 83 -2.99 6.13 10.67
C PRO A 83 -4.18 5.35 11.27
N ASP A 84 -5.18 6.05 11.77
CA ASP A 84 -6.38 5.44 12.36
C ASP A 84 -7.54 5.30 11.38
N CYS A 85 -7.87 6.35 10.61
CA CYS A 85 -9.05 6.35 9.73
C CYS A 85 -8.75 6.53 8.24
N ASN A 86 -7.47 6.58 7.85
CA ASN A 86 -6.95 6.68 6.49
C ASN A 86 -7.53 7.85 5.65
N LYS A 87 -8.05 8.89 6.32
CA LYS A 87 -8.46 10.12 5.64
C LYS A 87 -7.22 10.96 5.33
N GLU A 88 -7.26 11.63 4.18
CA GLU A 88 -6.24 12.62 3.82
C GLU A 88 -6.30 13.80 4.77
N ILE A 89 -5.15 14.14 5.35
CA ILE A 89 -4.97 15.25 6.27
C ILE A 89 -3.79 16.08 5.78
N GLU A 90 -4.04 17.38 5.60
CA GLU A 90 -2.96 18.35 5.36
C GLU A 90 -2.25 18.63 6.69
N PRO A 91 -0.92 18.83 6.70
CA PRO A 91 -0.23 19.23 7.91
C PRO A 91 -0.72 20.61 8.35
N TYR A 92 -1.01 20.78 9.63
CA TYR A 92 -1.38 22.08 10.19
C TYR A 92 -0.15 22.94 10.50
N GLU A 93 1.01 22.31 10.68
CA GLU A 93 2.30 22.97 10.91
C GLU A 93 3.43 22.19 10.21
N SER A 94 4.37 22.90 9.58
CA SER A 94 5.56 22.33 8.93
C SER A 94 6.79 23.12 9.36
N ALA A 95 7.59 22.56 10.28
CA ALA A 95 8.80 23.19 10.79
C ALA A 95 10.03 22.73 10.02
N LEU A 96 10.94 23.64 9.67
CA LEU A 96 12.22 23.29 9.03
C LEU A 96 13.14 22.59 10.02
N ILE A 97 13.72 21.46 9.60
CA ILE A 97 14.77 20.74 10.31
C ILE A 97 16.07 20.94 9.54
N GLU A 98 17.06 21.57 10.17
CA GLU A 98 18.40 21.69 9.59
C GLU A 98 19.06 20.31 9.56
N GLY A 99 19.55 19.90 8.39
CA GLY A 99 20.28 18.64 8.24
C GLY A 99 21.60 18.72 8.99
N GLU A 100 21.71 18.00 10.10
CA GLU A 100 22.97 17.81 10.81
C GLU A 100 23.95 17.10 9.87
N SER A 101 25.00 17.81 9.45
CA SER A 101 26.09 17.25 8.66
C SER A 101 26.66 16.07 9.44
N ALA A 102 26.54 14.86 8.88
CA ALA A 102 27.13 13.67 9.45
C ALA A 102 28.65 13.83 9.50
N GLU A 103 29.17 14.31 10.65
CA GLU A 103 30.58 14.18 10.95
C GLU A 103 30.88 12.70 11.17
N THR A 104 31.74 12.20 10.29
CA THR A 104 32.33 10.89 10.29
C THR A 104 33.20 10.71 11.54
N GLU A 105 32.65 10.10 12.59
CA GLU A 105 33.47 9.42 13.59
C GLU A 105 33.20 7.90 13.55
N SER A 106 34.18 7.17 13.05
CA SER A 106 34.38 5.73 13.28
C SER A 106 35.71 5.57 14.04
N PRO A 107 36.00 4.41 14.65
CA PRO A 107 35.23 3.65 15.64
C PRO A 107 36.12 3.38 16.87
N VAL A 108 35.60 3.44 18.10
CA VAL A 108 36.39 3.04 19.28
C VAL A 108 35.58 2.14 20.23
N ASP A 109 36.16 0.96 20.44
CA ASP A 109 35.95 -0.02 21.50
C ASP A 109 34.68 -0.91 21.48
N SER A 110 34.83 -2.06 20.82
CA SER A 110 34.16 -3.31 21.21
C SER A 110 34.66 -3.79 22.58
N PRO A 111 33.80 -3.96 23.60
CA PRO A 111 34.09 -4.91 24.65
C PRO A 111 33.62 -6.29 24.19
N SER A 112 34.57 -7.21 24.13
CA SER A 112 34.28 -8.63 24.01
C SER A 112 33.44 -9.08 25.22
N LEU A 113 32.25 -9.61 24.96
CA LEU A 113 31.56 -10.48 25.90
C LEU A 113 31.54 -11.89 25.33
N ALA A 114 32.53 -12.65 25.79
CA ALA A 114 32.60 -14.08 25.62
C ALA A 114 31.34 -14.76 26.19
N ASN A 115 30.82 -15.70 25.40
CA ASN A 115 30.16 -16.94 25.81
C ASN A 115 29.31 -16.90 27.09
N ALA A 116 28.03 -16.60 26.92
CA ALA A 116 26.98 -17.19 27.75
C ALA A 116 26.11 -18.08 26.85
N ALA A 117 26.12 -19.38 27.12
CA ALA A 117 25.17 -20.32 26.58
C ALA A 117 23.75 -19.80 26.85
N ALA A 118 22.96 -19.57 25.80
CA ALA A 118 21.59 -19.09 25.93
C ALA A 118 20.66 -20.04 25.18
N ASN A 119 19.85 -20.76 25.96
CA ASN A 119 18.58 -21.32 25.54
C ASN A 119 17.92 -20.39 24.50
N GLY A 120 17.50 -20.95 23.37
CA GLY A 120 17.01 -20.20 22.20
C GLY A 120 16.01 -19.11 22.58
N VAL A 121 16.50 -17.88 22.70
CA VAL A 121 15.65 -16.70 22.85
C VAL A 121 15.17 -16.39 21.45
N ASN A 122 13.90 -16.70 21.16
CA ASN A 122 13.26 -16.30 19.92
C ASN A 122 13.22 -14.76 19.87
N ARG A 123 14.16 -14.18 19.11
CA ARG A 123 14.19 -12.75 18.79
C ARG A 123 13.16 -12.48 17.70
N ARG A 124 12.49 -11.33 17.77
CA ARG A 124 11.54 -10.88 16.75
C ARG A 124 12.22 -9.87 15.85
N PHE A 125 11.84 -9.88 14.58
CA PHE A 125 12.36 -8.98 13.57
C PHE A 125 11.19 -8.50 12.71
N VAL A 126 11.22 -7.23 12.33
CA VAL A 126 10.46 -6.70 11.19
C VAL A 126 11.38 -6.81 9.99
N VAL A 127 10.88 -7.37 8.88
CA VAL A 127 11.62 -7.56 7.64
C VAL A 127 10.84 -6.91 6.52
N SER A 128 11.48 -6.04 5.76
CA SER A 128 10.87 -5.23 4.71
C SER A 128 11.74 -5.23 3.45
N TYR A 129 11.11 -4.85 2.34
CA TYR A 129 11.77 -4.48 1.09
C TYR A 129 10.92 -3.42 0.41
N GLU A 130 11.54 -2.66 -0.49
CA GLU A 130 10.86 -1.69 -1.36
C GLU A 130 11.20 -2.02 -2.81
N ILE A 131 10.25 -1.75 -3.72
CA ILE A 131 10.42 -1.94 -5.16
C ILE A 131 9.57 -0.91 -5.91
N ASP A 132 10.13 -0.38 -7.00
CA ASP A 132 9.45 0.58 -7.86
C ASP A 132 8.42 -0.12 -8.75
N TYR A 133 7.24 0.50 -8.84
CA TYR A 133 6.14 0.06 -9.71
C TYR A 133 5.76 1.15 -10.71
N VAL A 134 5.43 0.72 -11.92
CA VAL A 134 4.73 1.50 -12.94
C VAL A 134 3.24 1.25 -12.80
N HIS A 135 2.49 2.30 -12.46
CA HIS A 135 1.03 2.29 -12.47
C HIS A 135 0.52 2.62 -13.88
N ARG A 136 -0.21 1.69 -14.50
CA ARG A 136 -0.77 1.81 -15.84
C ARG A 136 -2.29 1.70 -15.80
N VAL A 137 -2.95 2.81 -16.11
CA VAL A 137 -4.41 2.89 -16.19
C VAL A 137 -4.85 3.14 -17.63
N SER A 138 -5.85 2.39 -18.07
CA SER A 138 -6.49 2.56 -19.37
C SER A 138 -7.98 2.81 -19.18
N VAL A 139 -8.50 3.85 -19.83
CA VAL A 139 -9.93 4.19 -19.84
C VAL A 139 -10.47 4.22 -21.27
N GLY A 140 -11.75 3.88 -21.44
CA GLY A 140 -12.44 3.99 -22.72
C GLY A 140 -12.89 5.44 -22.95
N ILE A 141 -12.51 6.05 -24.07
CA ILE A 141 -12.96 7.41 -24.42
C ILE A 141 -13.45 7.42 -25.86
N THR A 142 -14.65 7.94 -26.07
CA THR A 142 -15.18 8.24 -27.40
C THR A 142 -14.95 9.71 -27.70
N ALA A 143 -14.15 10.01 -28.73
CA ALA A 143 -13.86 11.37 -29.16
C ALA A 143 -13.62 11.44 -30.68
N ASP A 144 -13.71 12.63 -31.24
CA ASP A 144 -13.54 12.85 -32.68
C ASP A 144 -12.06 12.77 -33.15
N SER A 145 -11.11 12.80 -32.21
CA SER A 145 -9.66 12.71 -32.49
C SER A 145 -8.88 12.18 -31.28
N PRO A 146 -7.67 11.63 -31.48
CA PRO A 146 -6.78 11.23 -30.39
C PRO A 146 -6.46 12.37 -29.40
N GLU A 147 -6.25 13.58 -29.91
CA GLU A 147 -5.91 14.75 -29.10
C GLU A 147 -7.09 15.16 -28.21
N SER A 148 -8.32 15.10 -28.74
CA SER A 148 -9.53 15.33 -27.95
C SER A 148 -9.73 14.25 -26.89
N ALA A 149 -9.45 12.98 -27.22
CA ALA A 149 -9.50 11.88 -26.24
C ALA A 149 -8.50 12.09 -25.09
N GLN A 150 -7.28 12.55 -25.41
CA GLN A 150 -6.27 12.87 -24.41
C GLN A 150 -6.69 14.02 -23.49
N GLN A 151 -7.27 15.09 -24.05
CA GLN A 151 -7.78 16.22 -23.26
C GLN A 151 -8.92 15.81 -22.33
N ILE A 152 -9.81 14.92 -22.79
CA ILE A 152 -10.89 14.38 -21.97
C ILE A 152 -10.32 13.55 -20.81
N ALA A 153 -9.34 12.68 -21.07
CA ALA A 153 -8.66 11.90 -20.03
C ALA A 153 -7.95 12.80 -19.01
N GLU A 154 -7.15 13.76 -19.48
CA GLU A 154 -6.38 14.67 -18.63
C GLU A 154 -7.31 15.50 -17.74
N GLN A 155 -8.41 16.02 -18.30
CA GLN A 155 -9.40 16.74 -17.52
C GLN A 155 -10.05 15.84 -16.45
N ALA A 156 -10.44 14.62 -16.81
CA ALA A 156 -11.01 13.66 -15.85
C ALA A 156 -10.00 13.28 -14.75
N PHE A 157 -8.71 13.17 -15.07
CA PHE A 157 -7.66 12.93 -14.09
C PHE A 157 -7.54 14.11 -13.12
N ASN A 158 -7.50 15.34 -13.64
CA ASN A 158 -7.42 16.56 -12.83
C ASN A 158 -8.65 16.78 -11.95
N ASP A 159 -9.82 16.34 -12.42
CA ASP A 159 -11.08 16.38 -11.67
C ASP A 159 -11.27 15.19 -10.73
N ALA A 160 -10.29 14.26 -10.69
CA ALA A 160 -10.33 13.01 -9.94
C ALA A 160 -11.51 12.08 -10.28
N ALA A 161 -12.04 12.17 -11.51
CA ALA A 161 -13.19 11.41 -12.01
C ALA A 161 -12.81 10.29 -13.00
N ILE A 162 -11.55 10.21 -13.43
CA ILE A 162 -11.07 9.21 -14.40
C ILE A 162 -11.22 7.75 -13.88
N TRP A 163 -11.41 7.58 -12.57
CA TRP A 163 -11.51 6.29 -11.88
C TRP A 163 -12.94 5.81 -11.64
N ASP A 164 -13.95 6.61 -11.99
CA ASP A 164 -15.35 6.41 -11.58
C ASP A 164 -16.06 5.23 -12.29
N ASP A 165 -15.39 4.56 -13.22
CA ASP A 165 -15.92 3.46 -14.05
C ASP A 165 -17.34 3.71 -14.58
N THR A 166 -17.48 4.81 -15.34
CA THR A 166 -18.79 5.22 -15.86
C THR A 166 -19.04 4.62 -17.24
N ALA A 167 -20.31 4.48 -17.63
CA ALA A 167 -20.65 4.00 -18.97
C ALA A 167 -20.06 4.88 -20.12
N ALA A 168 -19.81 6.17 -19.86
CA ALA A 168 -19.22 7.09 -20.83
C ALA A 168 -17.69 7.05 -20.84
N MET A 169 -17.08 6.68 -19.71
CA MET A 169 -15.64 6.51 -19.55
C MET A 169 -15.37 5.27 -18.70
N PRO A 170 -15.50 4.06 -19.28
CA PRO A 170 -15.31 2.82 -18.54
C PRO A 170 -13.83 2.64 -18.19
N LEU A 171 -13.57 2.15 -16.99
CA LEU A 171 -12.22 1.77 -16.57
C LEU A 171 -11.89 0.42 -17.23
N LEU A 172 -10.90 0.42 -18.13
CA LEU A 172 -10.54 -0.76 -18.92
C LEU A 172 -9.44 -1.60 -18.27
N SER A 173 -8.48 -0.93 -17.65
CA SER A 173 -7.40 -1.59 -16.90
C SER A 173 -6.88 -0.66 -15.80
N ASP A 174 -6.53 -1.24 -14.66
CA ASP A 174 -5.80 -0.60 -13.56
C ASP A 174 -4.72 -1.59 -13.11
N GLU A 175 -3.51 -1.42 -13.65
CA GLU A 175 -2.43 -2.39 -13.53
C GLU A 175 -1.19 -1.77 -12.89
N TYR A 176 -0.48 -2.58 -12.10
CA TYR A 176 0.83 -2.24 -11.55
C TYR A 176 1.85 -3.24 -12.09
N HIS A 177 2.94 -2.72 -12.65
CA HIS A 177 4.05 -3.52 -13.19
C HIS A 177 5.33 -3.17 -12.46
N GLU A 178 6.13 -4.15 -12.08
CA GLU A 178 7.45 -3.89 -11.50
C GLU A 178 8.34 -3.18 -12.54
N ALA A 179 9.11 -2.19 -12.11
CA ALA A 179 10.10 -1.57 -12.97
C ALA A 179 11.18 -2.60 -13.36
N GLU A 180 11.52 -2.67 -14.65
CA GLU A 180 12.56 -3.59 -15.13
C GLU A 180 13.95 -3.20 -14.59
N GLY A 181 14.74 -4.19 -14.21
CA GLY A 181 16.16 -4.01 -13.84
C GLY A 181 16.43 -3.91 -12.33
N GLU A 182 15.39 -3.94 -11.50
CA GLU A 182 15.52 -3.86 -10.05
C GLU A 182 15.90 -5.21 -9.42
N SER A 183 16.69 -5.14 -8.34
CA SER A 183 17.04 -6.30 -7.50
C SER A 183 16.55 -6.04 -6.08
N LEU A 184 15.68 -6.91 -5.59
CA LEU A 184 15.03 -6.77 -4.29
C LEU A 184 16.06 -6.81 -3.15
N VAL A 185 16.12 -5.74 -2.35
CA VAL A 185 16.98 -5.61 -1.17
C VAL A 185 16.13 -5.77 0.09
N TRP A 186 16.58 -6.65 0.98
CA TRP A 186 15.90 -6.92 2.24
C TRP A 186 16.51 -6.11 3.39
N GLU A 187 15.65 -5.49 4.18
CA GLU A 187 15.99 -4.84 5.43
C GLU A 187 15.43 -5.63 6.61
N SER A 188 16.15 -5.64 7.73
CA SER A 188 15.75 -6.38 8.92
C SER A 188 16.07 -5.60 10.18
N VAL A 189 15.04 -5.36 10.99
CA VAL A 189 15.13 -4.60 12.24
C VAL A 189 14.68 -5.49 13.41
N ALA A 190 15.55 -5.64 14.41
CA ALA A 190 15.22 -6.39 15.62
C ALA A 190 14.22 -5.61 16.49
N VAL A 191 13.18 -6.27 16.97
CA VAL A 191 12.12 -5.64 17.77
C VAL A 191 11.82 -6.43 19.04
N ALA A 192 11.43 -5.73 20.10
CA ALA A 192 10.99 -6.36 21.35
C ALA A 192 9.61 -7.04 21.15
N GLN A 193 8.71 -6.37 20.43
CA GLN A 193 7.35 -6.81 20.10
C GLN A 193 7.07 -6.49 18.63
N LEU A 194 6.25 -7.30 17.96
CA LEU A 194 5.79 -6.98 16.61
C LEU A 194 4.85 -5.77 16.67
N PRO A 195 4.95 -4.83 15.71
CA PRO A 195 4.00 -3.74 15.63
C PRO A 195 2.59 -4.27 15.33
N GLU A 196 1.58 -3.50 15.74
CA GLU A 196 0.21 -3.78 15.30
C GLU A 196 0.12 -3.62 13.78
N PRO A 197 -0.74 -4.40 13.10
CA PRO A 197 -0.94 -4.26 11.67
C PRO A 197 -1.41 -2.85 11.31
N ASP A 198 -0.79 -2.29 10.27
CA ASP A 198 -1.21 -1.03 9.66
C ASP A 198 -2.69 -1.07 9.19
N TYR A 199 -3.27 0.11 9.00
CA TYR A 199 -4.61 0.27 8.44
C TYR A 199 -4.83 -0.54 7.16
N SER A 200 -3.90 -0.53 6.19
CA SER A 200 -4.00 -1.29 4.94
C SER A 200 -4.21 -2.79 5.17
N VAL A 201 -3.48 -3.37 6.13
CA VAL A 201 -3.62 -4.79 6.50
C VAL A 201 -4.94 -5.03 7.23
N ARG A 202 -5.38 -4.11 8.09
CA ARG A 202 -6.68 -4.20 8.77
C ARG A 202 -7.82 -4.12 7.77
N GLN A 203 -7.76 -3.20 6.81
CA GLN A 203 -8.72 -3.05 5.72
C GLN A 203 -8.77 -4.31 4.84
N LEU A 204 -7.61 -4.83 4.42
CA LEU A 204 -7.55 -6.07 3.64
C LEU A 204 -8.22 -7.24 4.36
N LYS A 205 -8.00 -7.38 5.67
CA LYS A 205 -8.67 -8.40 6.49
C LYS A 205 -10.19 -8.19 6.55
N GLN A 206 -10.66 -6.95 6.66
CA GLN A 206 -12.09 -6.63 6.64
C GLN A 206 -12.73 -6.99 5.29
N GLU A 207 -12.09 -6.63 4.18
CA GLU A 207 -12.56 -6.92 2.82
C GLU A 207 -12.59 -8.42 2.53
N HIS A 208 -11.54 -9.16 2.93
CA HIS A 208 -11.53 -10.62 2.86
C HIS A 208 -12.67 -11.25 3.67
N ALA A 209 -12.89 -10.77 4.89
CA ALA A 209 -13.99 -11.25 5.73
C ALA A 209 -15.36 -10.95 5.09
N ALA A 210 -15.54 -9.75 4.53
CA ALA A 210 -16.76 -9.37 3.82
C ALA A 210 -17.04 -10.31 2.64
N MET A 211 -16.01 -10.61 1.83
CA MET A 211 -16.14 -11.55 0.71
C MET A 211 -16.48 -12.97 1.17
N GLN A 212 -15.86 -13.43 2.26
CA GLN A 212 -16.17 -14.75 2.85
C GLN A 212 -17.62 -14.81 3.35
N VAL A 213 -18.13 -13.75 3.98
CA VAL A 213 -19.54 -13.67 4.38
C VAL A 213 -20.46 -13.76 3.17
N CYS A 214 -20.18 -12.98 2.11
CA CYS A 214 -20.99 -13.04 0.88
C CYS A 214 -21.04 -14.45 0.27
N ARG A 215 -19.90 -15.13 0.20
CA ARG A 215 -19.85 -16.53 -0.28
C ARG A 215 -20.61 -17.48 0.63
N GLY A 216 -20.38 -17.38 1.94
CA GLY A 216 -21.08 -18.21 2.93
C GLY A 216 -22.60 -18.02 2.90
N LEU A 217 -23.08 -16.80 2.67
CA LEU A 217 -24.52 -16.53 2.53
C LEU A 217 -25.10 -17.20 1.28
N VAL A 218 -24.38 -17.18 0.15
CA VAL A 218 -24.78 -17.89 -1.08
C VAL A 218 -24.80 -19.40 -0.84
N GLU A 219 -23.78 -19.94 -0.18
CA GLU A 219 -23.69 -21.36 0.16
C GLU A 219 -24.82 -21.78 1.13
N ALA A 220 -25.09 -21.02 2.18
CA ALA A 220 -26.17 -21.26 3.13
C ALA A 220 -27.54 -21.27 2.42
N TYR A 221 -27.76 -20.33 1.50
CA TYR A 221 -28.97 -20.30 0.68
C TYR A 221 -29.10 -21.56 -0.20
N GLN A 222 -28.05 -21.94 -0.93
CA GLN A 222 -28.05 -23.14 -1.78
C GLN A 222 -28.26 -24.45 -0.99
N GLN A 223 -27.68 -24.53 0.20
CA GLN A 223 -27.89 -25.65 1.11
C GLN A 223 -29.33 -25.69 1.62
N GLY A 224 -29.90 -24.54 1.97
CA GLY A 224 -31.30 -24.43 2.37
C GLY A 224 -32.27 -24.86 1.27
N GLU A 225 -32.03 -24.48 0.01
CA GLU A 225 -32.79 -24.98 -1.14
C GLU A 225 -32.74 -26.52 -1.24
N THR A 226 -31.54 -27.09 -1.05
CA THR A 226 -31.33 -28.54 -1.08
C THR A 226 -32.04 -29.26 0.07
N ARG A 227 -32.17 -28.62 1.25
CA ARG A 227 -32.84 -29.13 2.45
C ARG A 227 -34.36 -28.92 2.46
N GLY A 228 -34.94 -28.40 1.37
CA GLY A 228 -36.39 -28.21 1.24
C GLY A 228 -36.87 -26.78 1.48
N GLY A 229 -36.00 -25.78 1.32
CA GLY A 229 -36.33 -24.36 1.32
C GLY A 229 -36.15 -23.63 2.65
N SER A 230 -35.32 -24.17 3.57
CA SER A 230 -35.04 -23.54 4.86
C SER A 230 -33.54 -23.52 5.13
N ILE A 231 -33.00 -22.34 5.44
CA ILE A 231 -31.61 -22.16 5.89
C ILE A 231 -31.54 -22.56 7.38
N ASP A 232 -30.51 -23.32 7.76
CA ASP A 232 -30.27 -23.65 9.17
C ASP A 232 -29.49 -22.52 9.85
N TRP A 233 -29.81 -22.24 11.12
CA TRP A 233 -29.14 -21.19 11.89
C TRP A 233 -27.63 -21.44 12.04
N GLU A 234 -27.21 -22.70 12.12
CA GLU A 234 -25.79 -23.07 12.17
C GLU A 234 -25.01 -22.59 10.94
N ASP A 235 -25.64 -22.58 9.76
CA ASP A 235 -25.02 -22.09 8.52
C ASP A 235 -24.79 -20.57 8.57
N LEU A 236 -25.58 -19.83 9.36
CA LEU A 236 -25.45 -18.39 9.57
C LEU A 236 -24.53 -18.06 10.76
N ASP A 237 -24.61 -18.83 11.85
CA ASP A 237 -23.84 -18.62 13.07
C ASP A 237 -22.33 -18.66 12.81
N GLN A 238 -21.88 -19.52 11.89
CA GLN A 238 -20.49 -19.57 11.43
C GLN A 238 -20.04 -18.30 10.68
N LEU A 239 -20.96 -17.53 10.09
CA LEU A 239 -20.68 -16.30 9.34
C LEU A 239 -20.66 -15.06 10.24
N ILE A 240 -21.34 -15.10 11.39
CA ILE A 240 -21.46 -13.94 12.28
C ILE A 240 -20.08 -13.39 12.73
N PRO A 241 -19.11 -14.21 13.18
CA PRO A 241 -17.79 -13.69 13.54
C PRO A 241 -17.07 -13.01 12.37
N LEU A 242 -17.22 -13.54 11.15
CA LEU A 242 -16.64 -12.95 9.93
C LEU A 242 -17.34 -11.63 9.58
N ALA A 243 -18.65 -11.52 9.80
CA ALA A 243 -19.39 -10.28 9.61
C ALA A 243 -18.93 -9.19 10.59
N PHE A 244 -18.68 -9.53 11.86
CA PHE A 244 -18.10 -8.58 12.82
C PHE A 244 -16.69 -8.15 12.42
N LEU A 245 -15.86 -9.10 11.99
CA LEU A 245 -14.52 -8.80 11.49
C LEU A 245 -14.58 -7.87 10.27
N ALA A 246 -15.48 -8.12 9.32
CA ALA A 246 -15.71 -7.28 8.15
C ALA A 246 -16.14 -5.85 8.50
N LEU A 247 -16.87 -5.67 9.60
CA LEU A 247 -17.29 -4.36 10.11
C LEU A 247 -16.22 -3.68 10.97
N GLY A 248 -15.03 -4.28 11.12
CA GLY A 248 -13.97 -3.76 12.00
C GLY A 248 -14.34 -3.78 13.49
N LYS A 249 -15.32 -4.60 13.88
CA LYS A 249 -15.81 -4.70 15.26
C LYS A 249 -15.11 -5.83 16.02
N PRO A 250 -14.79 -5.66 17.31
CA PRO A 250 -14.23 -6.73 18.12
C PRO A 250 -15.25 -7.86 18.31
N VAL A 251 -14.79 -9.10 18.15
CA VAL A 251 -15.59 -10.35 18.28
C VAL A 251 -16.19 -10.53 19.71
N LEU A 252 -15.75 -9.73 20.69
CA LEU A 252 -16.18 -9.81 22.09
C LEU A 252 -17.63 -9.34 22.36
N GLU A 253 -18.34 -8.79 21.38
CA GLU A 253 -19.78 -8.44 21.53
C GLU A 253 -20.73 -9.65 21.38
N ILE A 254 -20.21 -10.87 21.17
CA ILE A 254 -21.03 -12.08 20.92
C ILE A 254 -21.55 -12.74 22.22
N GLN A 255 -21.15 -12.27 23.41
CA GLN A 255 -21.54 -12.86 24.70
C GLN A 255 -22.28 -11.89 25.64
N SER A 256 -23.21 -11.08 25.14
CA SER A 256 -24.09 -10.25 25.99
C SER A 256 -25.56 -10.43 25.63
#